data_AF-A0A970C3X5-F1
#
_entry.id   AF-A0A970C3X5-F1
#
_cell.length_a   1.000
_cell.length_b   1.000
_cell.length_c   1.000
_cell.angle_alpha   90.00
_cell.angle_beta   90.00
_cell.angle_gamma   90.00
#
_symmetry.space_group_name_H-M   'P 1'
#
loop_
_entity.id
_entity.type
_entity.pdbx_description
1 polymer ?
#
loop_
_entity_poly.entity_id
_entity_poly.type
_entity_poly.pdbx_seq_one_letter_code
_entity_poly.pdbx_strand_id
1 'polypeptide(L)'
;MRVLDIIATKRDGKELSKSEIEFLIKGYVGGDIPDYQMAAFLMATYIRGMSRQETAALTMAMAKSGDQLDLSTIPGRKVDKHSTGGVGDKTTLVVGPLVAAAGVPVAKMSGRGLGHSGGTIDKLESIPGFRVELTETEFFSNLRQIGLVISGQTGNLAPADKKIYALRDVTATVASIPLIASSVMSKKIAAGADAIVLDVKCGSGAFMPDLKSAQLLAQAMVDIGTSVGRQTVAVVTNMDQPLGMAVGNALEVKEAILTLQNQGPEDLTILALTLGAHMLTLAGRTSSTEEGEQILRELLATGAAWNKFRELVIAQGGDVKTVEQLELLPQSQFKLPVLAPKDGYVAQVRADKIGRASMSLGAGREKKEDVIDLAVGIMVNHKVGDKVRQGDLLAEVHANDTARGRAAVTEVLEAYTIVSEPVISPALVYQVIE
;
A
#
# COMPACT_ATOMS: atom_id res chain seq x y z
N MET A 1 15.49 -28.46 20.41
CA MET A 1 15.32 -27.04 20.80
C MET A 1 13.94 -26.88 21.40
N ARG A 2 13.77 -26.14 22.51
CA ARG A 2 12.43 -25.90 23.10
C ARG A 2 12.01 -24.46 22.85
N VAL A 3 10.74 -24.26 22.49
CA VAL A 3 10.18 -22.93 22.20
C VAL A 3 10.26 -22.01 23.42
N LEU A 4 10.09 -22.55 24.63
CA LEU A 4 10.19 -21.79 25.88
C LEU A 4 11.59 -21.17 26.07
N ASP A 5 12.65 -21.84 25.63
CA ASP A 5 14.02 -21.31 25.73
C ASP A 5 14.21 -20.13 24.77
N ILE A 6 13.66 -20.22 23.55
CA ILE A 6 13.68 -19.12 22.56
C ILE A 6 12.92 -17.90 23.08
N ILE A 7 11.71 -18.11 23.62
CA ILE A 7 10.90 -17.05 24.21
C ILE A 7 11.64 -16.40 25.39
N ALA A 8 12.26 -17.19 26.28
CA ALA A 8 13.03 -16.67 27.41
C ALA A 8 14.23 -15.85 26.94
N THR A 9 15.00 -16.34 25.97
CA THR A 9 16.13 -15.62 25.36
C THR A 9 15.69 -14.27 24.81
N LYS A 10 14.60 -14.23 24.02
CA LYS A 10 14.10 -12.98 23.45
C LYS A 10 13.53 -12.04 24.53
N ARG A 11 12.76 -12.55 25.50
CA ARG A 11 12.22 -11.78 26.65
C ARG A 11 13.34 -11.10 27.45
N ASP A 12 14.45 -11.80 27.64
CA ASP A 12 15.61 -11.34 28.40
C ASP A 12 16.53 -10.41 27.57
N GLY A 13 16.10 -10.02 26.36
CA GLY A 13 16.80 -9.05 25.51
C GLY A 13 18.03 -9.61 24.81
N LYS A 14 18.16 -10.94 24.73
CA LYS A 14 19.27 -11.59 24.04
C LYS A 14 18.93 -11.83 22.57
N GLU A 15 19.98 -11.94 21.77
CA GLU A 15 19.90 -12.21 20.34
C GLU A 15 19.64 -13.70 20.09
N LEU A 16 18.73 -13.99 19.16
CA LEU A 16 18.45 -15.32 18.67
C LEU A 16 19.35 -15.65 17.49
N SER A 17 19.82 -16.88 17.47
CA SER A 17 20.50 -17.45 16.30
C SER A 17 19.52 -17.70 15.15
N LYS A 18 20.05 -17.73 13.93
CA LYS A 18 19.29 -18.07 12.72
C LYS A 18 18.58 -19.43 12.84
N SER A 19 19.22 -20.43 13.43
CA SER A 19 18.62 -21.77 13.59
C SER A 19 17.46 -21.78 14.59
N GLU A 20 17.49 -20.93 15.62
CA GLU A 20 16.37 -20.74 16.54
C GLU A 20 15.16 -20.12 15.84
N ILE A 21 15.40 -19.10 15.02
CA ILE A 21 14.34 -18.45 14.24
C ILE A 21 13.75 -19.41 13.21
N GLU A 22 14.59 -20.15 12.48
CA GLU A 22 14.13 -21.15 11.50
C GLU A 22 13.31 -22.27 12.17
N PHE A 23 13.75 -22.77 13.33
CA PHE A 23 13.00 -23.75 14.12
C PHE A 23 11.63 -23.21 14.53
N LEU A 24 11.58 -21.99 15.05
CA LEU A 24 10.35 -21.34 15.50
C LEU A 24 9.35 -21.16 14.35
N ILE A 25 9.80 -20.63 13.21
CA ILE A 25 8.93 -20.39 12.06
C ILE A 25 8.44 -21.71 11.45
N LYS A 26 9.33 -22.69 11.28
CA LYS A 26 8.94 -24.00 10.73
C LYS A 26 7.93 -24.70 11.64
N GLY A 27 8.15 -24.73 12.95
CA GLY A 27 7.23 -25.36 13.90
C GLY A 27 5.88 -24.66 13.95
N TYR A 28 5.83 -23.33 13.84
CA TYR A 28 4.57 -22.59 13.83
C TYR A 28 3.76 -22.81 12.55
N VAL A 29 4.43 -22.83 11.40
CA VAL A 29 3.79 -23.14 10.12
C VAL A 29 3.28 -24.58 10.12
N GLY A 30 4.09 -25.54 10.62
CA GLY A 30 3.75 -26.96 10.73
C GLY A 30 2.65 -27.30 11.75
N GLY A 31 2.32 -26.38 12.67
CA GLY A 31 1.29 -26.58 13.69
C GLY A 31 1.78 -27.21 14.99
N ASP A 32 3.08 -27.51 15.09
CA ASP A 32 3.71 -28.04 16.31
C ASP A 32 3.82 -26.98 17.43
N ILE A 33 3.84 -25.70 17.04
CA ILE A 33 3.91 -24.58 17.97
C ILE A 33 2.53 -23.92 18.06
N PRO A 34 1.89 -23.93 19.24
CA PRO A 34 0.57 -23.33 19.41
C PRO A 34 0.63 -21.81 19.48
N ASP A 35 -0.49 -21.15 19.15
CA ASP A 35 -0.60 -19.69 19.09
C ASP A 35 -0.18 -19.00 20.39
N TYR A 36 -0.44 -19.59 21.56
CA TYR A 36 -0.06 -18.97 22.83
C TYR A 36 1.47 -18.85 23.02
N GLN A 37 2.26 -19.75 22.43
CA GLN A 37 3.73 -19.63 22.45
C GLN A 37 4.21 -18.61 21.43
N MET A 38 3.64 -18.62 20.23
CA MET A 38 3.99 -17.62 19.22
C MET A 38 3.60 -16.21 19.67
N ALA A 39 2.43 -16.02 20.28
CA ALA A 39 1.99 -14.73 20.84
C ALA A 39 2.96 -14.21 21.91
N ALA A 40 3.46 -15.10 22.79
CA ALA A 40 4.49 -14.73 23.77
C ALA A 40 5.80 -14.30 23.12
N PHE A 41 6.25 -14.99 22.05
CA PHE A 41 7.41 -14.57 21.27
C PHE A 41 7.21 -13.22 20.57
N LEU A 42 6.04 -13.01 19.96
CA LEU A 42 5.69 -11.76 19.28
C LEU A 42 5.68 -10.57 20.25
N MET A 43 5.12 -10.76 21.45
CA MET A 43 5.13 -9.73 22.49
C MET A 43 6.55 -9.47 23.01
N ALA A 44 7.36 -10.52 23.22
CA ALA A 44 8.77 -10.34 23.60
C ALA A 44 9.55 -9.55 22.54
N THR A 45 9.29 -9.84 21.25
CA THR A 45 9.86 -9.11 20.10
C THR A 45 9.35 -7.68 20.01
N TYR A 46 8.08 -7.43 20.31
CA TYR A 46 7.51 -6.09 20.37
C TYR A 46 8.24 -5.23 21.41
N ILE A 47 8.50 -5.78 22.60
CA ILE A 47 9.13 -5.05 23.71
C ILE A 47 10.64 -4.89 23.52
N ARG A 48 11.33 -5.92 23.01
CA ARG A 48 12.80 -5.96 22.95
C ARG A 48 13.39 -5.62 21.59
N GLY A 49 12.58 -5.66 20.54
CA GLY A 49 13.04 -5.54 19.16
C GLY A 49 13.86 -6.75 18.69
N MET A 50 14.50 -6.58 17.54
CA MET A 50 15.41 -7.54 16.93
C MET A 50 16.60 -6.80 16.33
N SER A 51 17.76 -7.44 16.31
CA SER A 51 18.91 -6.95 15.56
C SER A 51 18.64 -6.99 14.04
N ARG A 52 19.52 -6.36 13.24
CA ARG A 52 19.49 -6.49 11.77
C ARG A 52 19.60 -7.94 11.32
N GLN A 53 20.46 -8.72 11.99
CA GLN A 53 20.73 -10.13 11.64
C GLN A 53 19.52 -11.01 11.98
N GLU A 54 18.90 -10.80 13.13
CA GLU A 54 17.67 -11.46 13.52
C GLU A 54 16.51 -11.14 12.58
N THR A 55 16.34 -9.86 12.22
CA THR A 55 15.25 -9.42 11.34
C THR A 55 15.43 -10.01 9.93
N ALA A 56 16.64 -10.05 9.40
CA ALA A 56 16.94 -10.72 8.12
C ALA A 56 16.68 -12.22 8.19
N ALA A 57 17.09 -12.90 9.28
CA ALA A 57 16.82 -14.32 9.49
C ALA A 57 15.32 -14.62 9.58
N LEU A 58 14.55 -13.81 10.32
CA LEU A 58 13.10 -13.92 10.42
C LEU A 58 12.44 -13.76 9.07
N THR A 59 12.82 -12.73 8.31
CA THR A 59 12.31 -12.46 6.97
C THR A 59 12.53 -13.64 6.04
N MET A 60 13.76 -14.20 6.02
CA MET A 60 14.08 -15.32 5.15
C MET A 60 13.40 -16.61 5.57
N ALA A 61 13.28 -16.87 6.87
CA ALA A 61 12.52 -18.02 7.37
C ALA A 61 11.03 -17.92 6.99
N MET A 62 10.46 -16.71 7.06
CA MET A 62 9.09 -16.46 6.62
C MET A 62 8.94 -16.59 5.09
N ALA A 63 9.86 -16.04 4.30
CA ALA A 63 9.82 -16.13 2.84
C ALA A 63 9.90 -17.58 2.34
N LYS A 64 10.74 -18.40 2.98
CA LYS A 64 10.93 -19.82 2.66
C LYS A 64 9.88 -20.76 3.26
N SER A 65 8.88 -20.23 3.96
CA SER A 65 7.87 -21.06 4.63
C SER A 65 6.86 -21.70 3.68
N GLY A 66 6.86 -21.32 2.40
CA GLY A 66 5.99 -21.88 1.37
C GLY A 66 6.59 -21.68 -0.02
N ASP A 67 5.73 -21.42 -0.99
CA ASP A 67 6.12 -21.31 -2.40
C ASP A 67 7.01 -20.07 -2.63
N GLN A 68 7.83 -20.12 -3.68
CA GLN A 68 8.59 -18.98 -4.18
C GLN A 68 8.43 -18.90 -5.69
N LEU A 69 8.08 -17.71 -6.18
CA LEU A 69 7.87 -17.48 -7.60
C LEU A 69 9.22 -17.29 -8.30
N ASP A 70 9.49 -18.11 -9.32
CA ASP A 70 10.70 -17.97 -10.14
C ASP A 70 10.43 -17.15 -11.39
N LEU A 71 10.75 -15.86 -11.32
CA LEU A 71 10.62 -14.93 -12.44
C LEU A 71 11.81 -14.96 -13.42
N SER A 72 12.74 -15.92 -13.31
CA SER A 72 13.93 -16.01 -14.17
C SER A 72 13.61 -16.13 -15.66
N THR A 73 12.44 -16.69 -15.99
CA THR A 73 11.97 -16.84 -17.39
C THR A 73 11.41 -15.56 -18.01
N ILE A 74 11.24 -14.49 -17.23
CA ILE A 74 10.82 -13.17 -17.70
C ILE A 74 12.06 -12.34 -18.03
N PRO A 75 12.23 -11.87 -19.29
CA PRO A 75 13.36 -11.03 -19.67
C PRO A 75 13.40 -9.71 -18.90
N GLY A 76 14.60 -9.19 -18.66
CA GLY A 76 14.82 -7.93 -17.95
C GLY A 76 14.81 -8.07 -16.42
N ARG A 77 15.01 -6.95 -15.73
CA ARG A 77 14.92 -6.87 -14.27
C ARG A 77 13.48 -6.64 -13.86
N LYS A 78 12.94 -7.51 -13.01
CA LYS A 78 11.56 -7.45 -12.54
C LYS A 78 11.51 -6.56 -11.31
N VAL A 79 10.66 -5.53 -11.34
CA VAL A 79 10.54 -4.56 -10.25
C VAL A 79 9.16 -4.67 -9.61
N ASP A 80 9.11 -4.52 -8.29
CA ASP A 80 7.86 -4.35 -7.54
C ASP A 80 7.91 -3.07 -6.70
N LYS A 81 6.73 -2.50 -6.44
CA LYS A 81 6.53 -1.41 -5.49
C LYS A 81 5.64 -1.89 -4.35
N HIS A 82 6.02 -1.63 -3.11
CA HIS A 82 5.14 -1.88 -1.96
C HIS A 82 4.88 -0.61 -1.18
N SER A 83 3.66 -0.46 -0.65
CA SER A 83 3.32 0.59 0.30
C SER A 83 3.12 -0.04 1.66
N THR A 84 3.53 0.63 2.73
CA THR A 84 3.15 0.18 4.08
C THR A 84 1.66 0.29 4.32
N GLY A 85 0.90 1.01 3.48
CA GLY A 85 -0.54 1.20 3.61
C GLY A 85 -0.89 2.63 4.06
N GLY A 86 -2.01 3.14 3.53
CA GLY A 86 -2.47 4.51 3.78
C GLY A 86 -3.89 4.75 3.27
N VAL A 87 -4.33 6.01 3.32
CA VAL A 87 -5.68 6.44 2.95
C VAL A 87 -5.63 7.20 1.63
N GLY A 88 -6.47 6.80 0.66
CA GLY A 88 -6.39 7.32 -0.70
C GLY A 88 -5.16 6.84 -1.48
N ASP A 89 -4.44 5.80 -1.02
CA ASP A 89 -3.23 5.33 -1.71
C ASP A 89 -3.58 4.47 -2.95
N LYS A 90 -3.87 5.15 -4.07
CA LYS A 90 -4.03 4.55 -5.41
C LYS A 90 -2.75 4.55 -6.24
N THR A 91 -1.60 4.88 -5.66
CA THR A 91 -0.34 5.03 -6.42
C THR A 91 0.01 3.81 -7.25
N THR A 92 -0.32 2.60 -6.77
CA THR A 92 -0.12 1.35 -7.52
C THR A 92 -0.78 1.35 -8.89
N LEU A 93 -2.03 1.87 -8.98
CA LEU A 93 -2.80 1.90 -10.23
C LEU A 93 -2.18 2.83 -11.27
N VAL A 94 -1.33 3.77 -10.83
CA VAL A 94 -0.66 4.76 -11.70
C VAL A 94 0.77 4.32 -12.02
N VAL A 95 1.57 3.98 -10.99
CA VAL A 95 2.99 3.65 -11.15
C VAL A 95 3.21 2.35 -11.93
N GLY A 96 2.32 1.36 -11.79
CA GLY A 96 2.42 0.09 -12.51
C GLY A 96 2.38 0.28 -14.03
N PRO A 97 1.29 0.86 -14.59
CA PRO A 97 1.20 1.19 -16.02
C PRO A 97 2.30 2.13 -16.50
N LEU A 98 2.70 3.13 -15.71
CA LEU A 98 3.78 4.05 -16.07
C LEU A 98 5.11 3.33 -16.30
N VAL A 99 5.54 2.53 -15.32
CA VAL A 99 6.82 1.80 -15.37
C VAL A 99 6.80 0.73 -16.46
N ALA A 100 5.68 0.03 -16.62
CA ALA A 100 5.52 -0.95 -17.69
C ALA A 100 5.50 -0.30 -19.09
N ALA A 101 4.91 0.89 -19.24
CA ALA A 101 4.98 1.66 -20.49
C ALA A 101 6.41 2.10 -20.83
N ALA A 102 7.27 2.29 -19.83
CA ALA A 102 8.71 2.55 -20.03
C ALA A 102 9.53 1.30 -20.40
N GLY A 103 8.90 0.13 -20.48
CA GLY A 103 9.52 -1.14 -20.87
C GLY A 103 10.11 -1.95 -19.71
N VAL A 104 9.75 -1.64 -18.46
CA VAL A 104 10.22 -2.37 -17.27
C VAL A 104 9.14 -3.36 -16.82
N PRO A 105 9.45 -4.68 -16.68
CA PRO A 105 8.49 -5.66 -16.19
C PRO A 105 8.08 -5.41 -14.74
N VAL A 106 6.78 -5.23 -14.49
CA VAL A 106 6.20 -5.01 -13.15
C VAL A 106 5.39 -6.24 -12.72
N ALA A 107 5.98 -7.03 -11.83
CA ALA A 107 5.38 -8.26 -11.28
C ALA A 107 4.82 -7.99 -9.89
N LYS A 108 3.56 -7.53 -9.81
CA LYS A 108 3.01 -7.00 -8.57
C LYS A 108 1.92 -7.89 -7.97
N MET A 109 2.20 -8.36 -6.76
CA MET A 109 1.18 -8.95 -5.88
C MET A 109 0.79 -7.97 -4.79
N SER A 110 -0.51 -7.70 -4.68
CA SER A 110 -1.10 -6.73 -3.76
C SER A 110 -2.08 -7.37 -2.78
N GLY A 111 -2.35 -6.66 -1.69
CA GLY A 111 -3.30 -7.08 -0.66
C GLY A 111 -4.66 -6.38 -0.79
N ARG A 112 -5.64 -6.95 -0.08
CA ARG A 112 -6.92 -6.31 0.24
C ARG A 112 -6.76 -5.35 1.42
N GLY A 113 -7.72 -4.44 1.58
CA GLY A 113 -7.74 -3.46 2.65
C GLY A 113 -8.06 -4.09 4.00
N LEU A 114 -7.54 -3.50 5.07
CA LEU A 114 -7.84 -3.86 6.45
C LEU A 114 -7.81 -2.60 7.34
N GLY A 115 -8.79 -2.50 8.23
CA GLY A 115 -8.96 -1.32 9.08
C GLY A 115 -9.24 -0.07 8.23
N HIS A 116 -8.61 1.05 8.59
CA HIS A 116 -8.82 2.33 7.89
C HIS A 116 -8.04 2.44 6.56
N SER A 117 -7.20 1.47 6.22
CA SER A 117 -6.37 1.48 5.02
C SER A 117 -7.02 0.69 3.88
N GLY A 118 -7.14 1.31 2.71
CA GLY A 118 -7.73 0.68 1.51
C GLY A 118 -6.75 -0.30 0.84
N GLY A 119 -7.29 -1.30 0.13
CA GLY A 119 -6.50 -2.28 -0.62
C GLY A 119 -6.52 -2.05 -2.12
N THR A 120 -5.39 -2.25 -2.80
CA THR A 120 -5.34 -2.16 -4.27
C THR A 120 -6.26 -3.18 -4.93
N ILE A 121 -6.35 -4.39 -4.36
CA ILE A 121 -7.18 -5.47 -4.92
C ILE A 121 -8.66 -5.08 -4.90
N ASP A 122 -9.14 -4.52 -3.80
CA ASP A 122 -10.53 -4.08 -3.67
C ASP A 122 -10.85 -2.93 -4.65
N LYS A 123 -9.89 -2.02 -4.88
CA LYS A 123 -10.02 -0.97 -5.89
C LYS A 123 -10.17 -1.56 -7.30
N LEU A 124 -9.30 -2.50 -7.69
CA LEU A 124 -9.36 -3.11 -9.02
C LEU A 124 -10.65 -3.91 -9.26
N GLU A 125 -11.22 -4.52 -8.23
CA GLU A 125 -12.52 -5.21 -8.32
C GLU A 125 -13.70 -4.26 -8.58
N SER A 126 -13.52 -2.93 -8.45
CA SER A 126 -14.53 -1.97 -8.90
C SER A 126 -14.64 -1.89 -10.43
N ILE A 127 -13.69 -2.47 -11.16
CA ILE A 127 -13.75 -2.59 -12.62
C ILE A 127 -14.48 -3.91 -12.94
N PRO A 128 -15.69 -3.86 -13.51
CA PRO A 128 -16.47 -5.07 -13.79
C PRO A 128 -15.67 -6.10 -14.59
N GLY A 129 -15.66 -7.35 -14.13
CA GLY A 129 -14.95 -8.47 -14.77
C GLY A 129 -13.46 -8.58 -14.47
N PHE A 130 -12.84 -7.59 -13.81
CA PHE A 130 -11.40 -7.62 -13.53
C PHE A 130 -11.03 -8.76 -12.58
N ARG A 131 -10.14 -9.66 -13.03
CA ARG A 131 -9.70 -10.84 -12.28
C ARG A 131 -8.41 -10.57 -11.53
N VAL A 132 -8.50 -10.58 -10.21
CA VAL A 132 -7.36 -10.41 -9.29
C VAL A 132 -6.74 -11.74 -8.88
N GLU A 133 -7.49 -12.84 -8.95
CA GLU A 133 -6.99 -14.19 -8.72
C GLU A 133 -6.58 -14.80 -10.06
N LEU A 134 -5.28 -14.98 -10.24
CA LEU A 134 -4.69 -15.53 -11.46
C LEU A 134 -3.98 -16.84 -11.15
N THR A 135 -4.06 -17.79 -12.06
CA THR A 135 -3.13 -18.92 -12.07
C THR A 135 -1.71 -18.43 -12.35
N GLU A 136 -0.72 -19.22 -11.98
CA GLU A 136 0.69 -18.91 -12.30
C GLU A 136 0.89 -18.71 -13.81
N THR A 137 0.33 -19.59 -14.65
CA THR A 137 0.40 -19.47 -16.11
C THR A 137 -0.15 -18.13 -16.63
N GLU A 138 -1.30 -17.68 -16.11
CA GLU A 138 -1.89 -16.38 -16.49
C GLU A 138 -1.01 -15.22 -16.01
N PHE A 139 -0.47 -15.30 -14.79
CA PHE A 139 0.43 -14.29 -14.24
C PHE A 139 1.67 -14.09 -15.13
N PHE A 140 2.34 -15.18 -15.51
CA PHE A 140 3.48 -15.14 -16.44
C PHE A 140 3.08 -14.70 -17.84
N SER A 141 1.91 -15.10 -18.33
CA SER A 141 1.41 -14.68 -19.64
C SER A 141 1.25 -13.16 -19.70
N ASN A 142 0.61 -12.56 -18.69
CA ASN A 142 0.42 -11.11 -18.63
C ASN A 142 1.75 -10.37 -18.58
N LEU A 143 2.71 -10.84 -17.77
CA LEU A 143 4.06 -10.27 -17.74
C LEU A 143 4.77 -10.31 -19.10
N ARG A 144 4.68 -11.44 -19.82
CA ARG A 144 5.32 -11.57 -21.14
C ARG A 144 4.65 -10.72 -22.21
N GLN A 145 3.32 -10.59 -22.17
CA GLN A 145 2.56 -9.92 -23.22
C GLN A 145 2.55 -8.40 -23.04
N ILE A 146 2.30 -7.91 -21.82
CA ILE A 146 2.07 -6.49 -21.57
C ILE A 146 3.10 -5.85 -20.64
N GLY A 147 3.98 -6.65 -20.01
CA GLY A 147 5.01 -6.17 -19.07
C GLY A 147 4.46 -5.81 -17.69
N LEU A 148 3.19 -6.12 -17.41
CA LEU A 148 2.51 -5.72 -16.18
C LEU A 148 1.52 -6.79 -15.72
N VAL A 149 1.52 -7.06 -14.43
CA VAL A 149 0.46 -7.83 -13.76
C VAL A 149 0.22 -7.25 -12.37
N ILE A 150 -1.05 -7.10 -11.99
CA ILE A 150 -1.44 -6.77 -10.62
C ILE A 150 -2.43 -7.82 -10.14
N SER A 151 -1.96 -8.75 -9.32
CA SER A 151 -2.78 -9.84 -8.78
C SER A 151 -2.91 -9.75 -7.27
N GLY A 152 -3.92 -10.42 -6.73
CA GLY A 152 -3.93 -10.83 -5.33
C GLY A 152 -2.76 -11.77 -5.04
N GLN A 153 -2.55 -12.04 -3.75
CA GLN A 153 -1.60 -13.06 -3.33
C GLN A 153 -2.15 -14.44 -3.72
N THR A 154 -1.52 -15.10 -4.69
CA THR A 154 -1.86 -16.45 -5.14
C THR A 154 -0.86 -17.47 -4.60
N GLY A 155 -1.24 -18.75 -4.60
CA GLY A 155 -0.40 -19.83 -4.07
C GLY A 155 -0.24 -19.80 -2.54
N ASN A 156 0.71 -20.59 -2.04
CA ASN A 156 1.07 -20.61 -0.63
C ASN A 156 2.35 -19.80 -0.40
N LEU A 157 2.38 -18.55 -0.86
CA LEU A 157 3.53 -17.65 -0.70
C LEU A 157 3.64 -17.18 0.75
N ALA A 158 4.80 -17.41 1.38
CA ALA A 158 5.11 -17.00 2.76
C ALA A 158 3.98 -17.26 3.80
N PRO A 159 3.45 -18.49 3.95
CA PRO A 159 2.35 -18.82 4.86
C PRO A 159 2.61 -18.46 6.33
N ALA A 160 3.88 -18.43 6.74
CA ALA A 160 4.27 -17.91 8.05
C ALA A 160 3.75 -16.49 8.27
N ASP A 161 3.86 -15.61 7.27
CA ASP A 161 3.38 -14.24 7.35
C ASP A 161 1.87 -14.20 7.58
N LYS A 162 1.10 -14.97 6.82
CA LYS A 162 -0.36 -15.02 6.98
C LYS A 162 -0.78 -15.42 8.40
N LYS A 163 -0.15 -16.46 8.97
CA LYS A 163 -0.42 -16.90 10.34
C LYS A 163 0.02 -15.85 11.37
N ILE A 164 1.26 -15.35 11.24
CA ILE A 164 1.83 -14.37 12.18
C ILE A 164 1.06 -13.05 12.14
N TYR A 165 0.68 -12.57 10.96
CA TYR A 165 -0.11 -11.33 10.80
C TYR A 165 -1.46 -11.46 11.48
N ALA A 166 -2.18 -12.57 11.25
CA ALA A 166 -3.46 -12.81 11.91
C ALA A 166 -3.33 -12.84 13.44
N LEU A 167 -2.27 -13.46 13.97
CA LEU A 167 -2.03 -13.48 15.41
C LEU A 167 -1.62 -12.11 15.96
N ARG A 168 -0.84 -11.32 15.20
CA ARG A 168 -0.43 -9.95 15.58
C ARG A 168 -1.62 -9.02 15.74
N ASP A 169 -2.60 -9.15 14.83
CA ASP A 169 -3.83 -8.36 14.80
C ASP A 169 -4.65 -8.50 16.09
N VAL A 170 -4.72 -9.71 16.65
CA VAL A 170 -5.49 -10.00 17.88
C VAL A 170 -4.66 -9.97 19.17
N THR A 171 -3.37 -9.63 19.09
CA THR A 171 -2.46 -9.59 20.25
C THR A 171 -1.81 -8.21 20.48
N ALA A 172 -2.23 -7.19 19.74
CA ALA A 172 -1.67 -5.83 19.79
C ALA A 172 -0.15 -5.79 19.52
N THR A 173 0.36 -6.69 18.66
CA THR A 173 1.78 -6.76 18.29
C THR A 173 2.05 -6.35 16.83
N VAL A 174 1.10 -5.66 16.20
CA VAL A 174 1.25 -5.15 14.82
C VAL A 174 2.35 -4.08 14.75
N ALA A 175 2.34 -3.09 15.64
CA ALA A 175 3.21 -1.90 15.59
C ALA A 175 4.66 -2.18 16.08
N SER A 176 5.33 -3.16 15.47
CA SER A 176 6.73 -3.52 15.74
C SER A 176 7.53 -3.48 14.43
N ILE A 177 8.57 -2.63 14.39
CA ILE A 177 9.43 -2.45 13.21
C ILE A 177 9.96 -3.77 12.65
N PRO A 178 10.63 -4.65 13.43
CA PRO A 178 11.14 -5.91 12.87
C PRO A 178 10.02 -6.82 12.35
N LEU A 179 8.86 -6.86 13.01
CA LEU A 179 7.74 -7.68 12.56
C LEU A 179 7.07 -7.13 11.30
N ILE A 180 6.95 -5.80 11.17
CA ILE A 180 6.43 -5.14 9.96
C ILE A 180 7.41 -5.35 8.81
N ALA A 181 8.70 -5.08 9.02
CA ALA A 181 9.74 -5.21 8.01
C ALA A 181 9.83 -6.64 7.50
N SER A 182 9.87 -7.63 8.38
CA SER A 182 9.88 -9.05 7.99
C SER A 182 8.60 -9.47 7.28
N SER A 183 7.44 -9.00 7.74
CA SER A 183 6.15 -9.29 7.11
C SER A 183 6.08 -8.76 5.67
N VAL A 184 6.46 -7.50 5.45
CA VAL A 184 6.45 -6.88 4.12
C VAL A 184 7.47 -7.57 3.21
N MET A 185 8.72 -7.65 3.66
CA MET A 185 9.82 -8.13 2.83
C MET A 185 9.72 -9.62 2.51
N SER A 186 9.21 -10.46 3.42
CA SER A 186 9.10 -11.91 3.16
C SER A 186 8.22 -12.19 1.95
N LYS A 187 7.10 -11.48 1.82
CA LYS A 187 6.19 -11.60 0.67
C LYS A 187 6.83 -11.09 -0.62
N LYS A 188 7.57 -9.98 -0.55
CA LYS A 188 8.25 -9.40 -1.72
C LYS A 188 9.38 -10.28 -2.23
N ILE A 189 10.14 -10.87 -1.31
CA ILE A 189 11.20 -11.84 -1.63
C ILE A 189 10.60 -13.12 -2.22
N ALA A 190 9.53 -13.64 -1.63
CA ALA A 190 8.85 -14.84 -2.14
C ALA A 190 8.20 -14.62 -3.52
N ALA A 191 7.83 -13.38 -3.85
CA ALA A 191 7.30 -13.01 -5.17
C ALA A 191 8.38 -12.87 -6.27
N GLY A 192 9.67 -13.01 -5.93
CA GLY A 192 10.74 -13.18 -6.93
C GLY A 192 11.23 -11.91 -7.63
N ALA A 193 10.81 -10.71 -7.21
CA ALA A 193 11.28 -9.45 -7.80
C ALA A 193 12.79 -9.25 -7.58
N ASP A 194 13.49 -8.69 -8.57
CA ASP A 194 14.93 -8.41 -8.48
C ASP A 194 15.20 -7.10 -7.72
N ALA A 195 14.31 -6.13 -7.89
CA ALA A 195 14.36 -4.83 -7.27
C ALA A 195 13.01 -4.45 -6.63
N ILE A 196 13.08 -3.73 -5.51
CA ILE A 196 11.90 -3.40 -4.70
C ILE A 196 11.97 -1.91 -4.34
N VAL A 197 10.93 -1.15 -4.70
CA VAL A 197 10.74 0.21 -4.21
C VAL A 197 9.67 0.20 -3.12
N LEU A 198 10.00 0.75 -1.96
CA LEU A 198 9.13 0.79 -0.79
C LEU A 198 8.65 2.22 -0.56
N ASP A 199 7.37 2.36 -0.28
CA ASP A 199 6.71 3.62 0.04
C ASP A 199 6.25 3.54 1.49
N VAL A 200 7.04 4.15 2.36
CA VAL A 200 6.87 4.09 3.81
C VAL A 200 6.08 5.29 4.25
N LYS A 201 4.81 5.06 4.56
CA LYS A 201 3.89 6.12 4.98
C LYS A 201 4.25 6.60 6.39
N CYS A 202 4.16 7.91 6.59
CA CYS A 202 4.41 8.59 7.85
C CYS A 202 3.27 9.58 8.14
N GLY A 203 2.73 9.56 9.36
CA GLY A 203 1.72 10.50 9.82
C GLY A 203 0.41 9.83 10.21
N SER A 204 -0.64 10.64 10.40
CA SER A 204 -1.89 10.20 11.05
C SER A 204 -2.53 8.96 10.43
N GLY A 205 -2.52 8.82 9.10
CA GLY A 205 -3.10 7.68 8.38
C GLY A 205 -2.15 6.51 8.13
N ALA A 206 -0.91 6.59 8.61
CA ALA A 206 0.09 5.54 8.45
C ALA A 206 0.15 4.60 9.66
N PHE A 207 0.86 3.47 9.50
CA PHE A 207 1.23 2.63 10.64
C PHE A 207 2.25 3.32 11.56
N MET A 208 3.16 4.10 10.98
CA MET A 208 4.19 4.85 11.71
C MET A 208 3.72 6.30 11.88
N PRO A 209 3.39 6.73 13.11
CA PRO A 209 2.80 8.05 13.34
C PRO A 209 3.82 9.19 13.27
N ASP A 210 5.12 8.89 13.44
CA ASP A 210 6.19 9.88 13.48
C ASP A 210 7.31 9.57 12.49
N LEU A 211 8.01 10.63 12.07
CA LEU A 211 9.04 10.54 11.03
C LEU A 211 10.21 9.64 11.44
N LYS A 212 10.60 9.62 12.72
CA LYS A 212 11.72 8.83 13.19
C LYS A 212 11.40 7.34 13.12
N SER A 213 10.22 6.90 13.55
CA SER A 213 9.80 5.50 13.43
C SER A 213 9.62 5.08 11.96
N ALA A 214 9.11 5.96 11.10
CA ALA A 214 9.03 5.72 9.66
C ALA A 214 10.40 5.54 9.01
N GLN A 215 11.38 6.38 9.35
CA GLN A 215 12.77 6.26 8.88
C GLN A 215 13.43 4.96 9.34
N LEU A 216 13.23 4.57 10.61
CA LEU A 216 13.76 3.31 11.14
C LEU A 216 13.14 2.09 10.42
N LEU A 217 11.84 2.14 10.12
CA LEU A 217 11.17 1.09 9.36
C LEU A 217 11.70 1.02 7.92
N ALA A 218 11.84 2.16 7.25
CA ALA A 218 12.40 2.25 5.91
C ALA A 218 13.82 1.69 5.84
N GLN A 219 14.71 2.10 6.77
CA GLN A 219 16.08 1.57 6.86
C GLN A 219 16.09 0.06 7.11
N ALA A 220 15.25 -0.45 8.03
CA ALA A 220 15.18 -1.87 8.31
C ALA A 220 14.79 -2.69 7.05
N MET A 221 13.85 -2.20 6.25
CA MET A 221 13.44 -2.89 5.03
C MET A 221 14.50 -2.85 3.92
N VAL A 222 15.18 -1.71 3.75
CA VAL A 222 16.33 -1.59 2.83
C VAL A 222 17.44 -2.55 3.26
N ASP A 223 17.81 -2.53 4.54
CA ASP A 223 18.84 -3.39 5.11
C ASP A 223 18.58 -4.88 4.90
N ILE A 224 17.31 -5.30 5.03
CA ILE A 224 16.85 -6.66 4.73
C ILE A 224 17.04 -6.96 3.24
N GLY A 225 16.53 -6.11 2.35
CA GLY A 225 16.66 -6.26 0.90
C GLY A 225 18.11 -6.46 0.47
N THR A 226 19.01 -5.57 0.92
CA THR A 226 20.45 -5.67 0.65
C THR A 226 21.04 -6.98 1.18
N SER A 227 20.67 -7.39 2.41
CA SER A 227 21.22 -8.61 3.02
C SER A 227 20.84 -9.90 2.30
N VAL A 228 19.77 -9.86 1.49
CA VAL A 228 19.26 -11.02 0.74
C VAL A 228 19.47 -10.88 -0.77
N GLY A 229 20.31 -9.93 -1.19
CA GLY A 229 20.72 -9.75 -2.58
C GLY A 229 19.67 -9.08 -3.47
N ARG A 230 18.72 -8.33 -2.89
CA ARG A 230 17.73 -7.53 -3.63
C ARG A 230 18.14 -6.07 -3.59
N GLN A 231 18.02 -5.37 -4.72
CA GLN A 231 18.17 -3.91 -4.72
C GLN A 231 16.89 -3.30 -4.13
N THR A 232 17.02 -2.46 -3.11
CA THR A 232 15.85 -1.95 -2.40
C THR A 232 16.04 -0.49 -2.07
N VAL A 233 15.04 0.31 -2.41
CA VAL A 233 14.97 1.74 -2.06
C VAL A 233 13.68 1.97 -1.29
N ALA A 234 13.72 2.83 -0.27
CA ALA A 234 12.55 3.25 0.47
C ALA A 234 12.37 4.76 0.42
N VAL A 235 11.16 5.20 0.06
CA VAL A 235 10.74 6.60 0.07
C VAL A 235 9.78 6.80 1.23
N VAL A 236 10.14 7.68 2.16
CA VAL A 236 9.29 8.05 3.32
C VAL A 236 8.36 9.18 2.90
N THR A 237 7.05 8.96 2.96
CA THR A 237 6.04 9.87 2.39
C THR A 237 4.97 10.27 3.38
N ASN A 238 4.42 11.48 3.21
CA ASN A 238 3.34 12.00 4.04
C ASN A 238 2.05 11.19 3.88
N MET A 239 1.41 10.92 5.01
CA MET A 239 0.07 10.34 5.12
C MET A 239 -0.69 11.00 6.27
N ASP A 240 -0.40 12.27 6.57
CA ASP A 240 -1.17 13.04 7.54
C ASP A 240 -2.54 13.39 6.98
N GLN A 241 -2.62 13.59 5.67
CA GLN A 241 -3.84 13.75 4.89
C GLN A 241 -3.93 12.67 3.79
N PRO A 242 -5.13 12.34 3.30
CA PRO A 242 -5.27 11.39 2.20
C PRO A 242 -4.45 11.82 0.97
N LEU A 243 -3.82 10.86 0.30
CA LEU A 243 -3.16 11.11 -0.98
C LEU A 243 -4.22 11.38 -2.05
N GLY A 244 -4.02 12.38 -2.91
CA GLY A 244 -5.03 12.77 -3.91
C GLY A 244 -6.30 13.31 -3.26
N MET A 245 -7.44 13.21 -3.94
CA MET A 245 -8.73 13.68 -3.42
C MET A 245 -9.68 12.52 -3.11
N ALA A 246 -9.62 11.43 -3.88
CA ALA A 246 -10.51 10.28 -3.71
C ALA A 246 -10.05 9.31 -2.60
N VAL A 247 -10.99 8.90 -1.74
CA VAL A 247 -10.83 7.79 -0.78
C VAL A 247 -11.98 6.81 -0.96
N GLY A 248 -11.68 5.55 -1.23
CA GLY A 248 -12.66 4.50 -1.50
C GLY A 248 -12.15 3.46 -2.49
N ASN A 249 -13.04 2.94 -3.34
CA ASN A 249 -12.67 1.95 -4.37
C ASN A 249 -12.85 2.52 -5.78
N ALA A 250 -14.08 2.61 -6.28
CA ALA A 250 -14.37 3.15 -7.62
C ALA A 250 -13.92 4.60 -7.79
N LEU A 251 -14.07 5.44 -6.75
CA LEU A 251 -13.58 6.82 -6.73
C LEU A 251 -12.05 6.88 -6.93
N GLU A 252 -11.32 5.97 -6.30
CA GLU A 252 -9.86 5.91 -6.40
C GLU A 252 -9.39 5.37 -7.76
N VAL A 253 -10.11 4.41 -8.35
CA VAL A 253 -9.87 3.97 -9.73
C VAL A 253 -10.09 5.13 -10.70
N LYS A 254 -11.17 5.89 -10.52
CA LYS A 254 -11.46 7.08 -11.35
C LYS A 254 -10.33 8.10 -11.29
N GLU A 255 -9.84 8.43 -10.10
CA GLU A 255 -8.75 9.38 -9.92
C GLU A 255 -7.41 8.85 -10.48
N ALA A 256 -7.14 7.55 -10.36
CA ALA A 256 -5.97 6.93 -10.98
C ALA A 256 -6.03 7.02 -12.52
N ILE A 257 -7.20 6.80 -13.13
CA ILE A 257 -7.40 6.93 -14.57
C ILE A 257 -7.18 8.38 -15.02
N LEU A 258 -7.76 9.36 -14.31
CA LEU A 258 -7.52 10.78 -14.60
C LEU A 258 -6.02 11.13 -14.51
N THR A 259 -5.31 10.56 -13.54
CA THR A 259 -3.86 10.73 -13.40
C THR A 259 -3.09 10.18 -14.60
N LEU A 260 -3.43 8.96 -15.05
CA LEU A 260 -2.84 8.34 -16.23
C LEU A 260 -3.14 9.10 -17.53
N GLN A 261 -4.24 9.86 -17.55
CA GLN A 261 -4.63 10.78 -18.62
C GLN A 261 -4.05 12.20 -18.43
N ASN A 262 -3.09 12.37 -17.52
CA ASN A 262 -2.41 13.62 -17.21
C ASN A 262 -3.35 14.74 -16.67
N GLN A 263 -4.40 14.35 -15.96
CA GLN A 263 -5.44 15.22 -15.38
C GLN A 263 -5.67 14.93 -13.88
N GLY A 264 -4.74 14.23 -13.24
CA GLY A 264 -4.83 13.83 -11.83
C GLY A 264 -4.39 14.91 -10.86
N PRO A 265 -4.58 14.68 -9.55
CA PRO A 265 -4.07 15.58 -8.52
C PRO A 265 -2.53 15.56 -8.50
N GLU A 266 -1.96 16.72 -8.17
CA GLU A 266 -0.51 16.96 -8.24
C GLU A 266 0.27 16.06 -7.27
N ASP A 267 -0.23 15.86 -6.05
CA ASP A 267 0.44 15.04 -5.03
C ASP A 267 0.54 13.56 -5.44
N LEU A 268 -0.52 12.97 -5.99
CA LEU A 268 -0.50 11.62 -6.55
C LEU A 268 0.45 11.52 -7.74
N THR A 269 0.44 12.52 -8.63
CA THR A 269 1.28 12.56 -9.83
C THR A 269 2.75 12.60 -9.45
N ILE A 270 3.15 13.52 -8.57
CA ILE A 270 4.53 13.65 -8.07
C ILE A 270 4.98 12.33 -7.44
N LEU A 271 4.17 11.75 -6.54
CA LEU A 271 4.55 10.51 -5.88
C LEU A 271 4.72 9.34 -6.86
N ALA A 272 3.82 9.20 -7.84
CA ALA A 272 3.92 8.17 -8.86
C ALA A 272 5.18 8.32 -9.72
N LEU A 273 5.54 9.56 -10.08
CA LEU A 273 6.76 9.87 -10.82
C LEU A 273 8.01 9.57 -9.99
N THR A 274 8.07 10.01 -8.73
CA THR A 274 9.21 9.75 -7.83
C THR A 274 9.45 8.25 -7.64
N LEU A 275 8.41 7.48 -7.31
CA LEU A 275 8.55 6.04 -7.12
C LEU A 275 8.90 5.33 -8.43
N GLY A 276 8.24 5.73 -9.53
CA GLY A 276 8.51 5.17 -10.86
C GLY A 276 9.94 5.42 -11.31
N ALA A 277 10.49 6.61 -11.07
CA ALA A 277 11.86 6.96 -11.41
C ALA A 277 12.86 6.01 -10.74
N HIS A 278 12.71 5.78 -9.43
CA HIS A 278 13.53 4.77 -8.73
C HIS A 278 13.33 3.37 -9.30
N MET A 279 12.11 2.98 -9.68
CA MET A 279 11.86 1.69 -10.33
C MET A 279 12.62 1.57 -11.66
N LEU A 280 12.66 2.62 -12.48
CA LEU A 280 13.41 2.63 -13.75
C LEU A 280 14.93 2.54 -13.51
N THR A 281 15.45 3.28 -12.55
CA THR A 281 16.88 3.24 -12.20
C THR A 281 17.30 1.86 -11.69
N LEU A 282 16.53 1.26 -10.78
CA LEU A 282 16.81 -0.08 -10.27
C LEU A 282 16.69 -1.18 -11.35
N ALA A 283 15.78 -1.00 -12.31
CA ALA A 283 15.67 -1.87 -13.48
C ALA A 283 16.85 -1.72 -14.46
N GLY A 284 17.71 -0.71 -14.29
CA GLY A 284 18.76 -0.35 -15.25
C GLY A 284 18.21 0.27 -16.54
N ARG A 285 16.97 0.78 -16.51
CA ARG A 285 16.34 1.43 -17.67
C ARG A 285 16.85 2.86 -17.86
N THR A 286 17.21 3.53 -16.76
CA THR A 286 17.79 4.87 -16.73
C THR A 286 19.02 4.91 -15.84
N SER A 287 19.89 5.89 -16.07
CA SER A 287 21.11 6.11 -15.31
C SER A 287 20.89 6.89 -14.01
N SER A 288 19.78 7.62 -13.92
CA SER A 288 19.42 8.49 -12.79
C SER A 288 17.90 8.56 -12.60
N THR A 289 17.47 9.05 -11.44
CA THR A 289 16.07 9.32 -11.13
C THR A 289 15.54 10.52 -11.90
N GLU A 290 16.37 11.50 -12.20
CA GLU A 290 15.99 12.69 -12.98
C GLU A 290 15.66 12.30 -14.43
N GLU A 291 16.49 11.45 -15.05
CA GLU A 291 16.21 10.87 -16.36
C GLU A 291 14.94 10.01 -16.33
N GLY A 292 14.78 9.20 -15.28
CA GLY A 292 13.59 8.38 -15.06
C GLY A 292 12.32 9.21 -14.99
N GLU A 293 12.32 10.27 -14.20
CA GLU A 293 11.18 11.16 -14.05
C GLU A 293 10.81 11.84 -15.38
N GLN A 294 11.80 12.31 -16.15
CA GLN A 294 11.56 12.93 -17.45
C GLN A 294 10.86 11.97 -18.43
N ILE A 295 11.34 10.73 -18.53
CA ILE A 295 10.71 9.70 -19.38
C ILE A 295 9.27 9.43 -18.91
N LEU A 296 9.04 9.32 -17.61
CA LEU A 296 7.70 9.03 -17.08
C LEU A 296 6.73 10.19 -17.32
N ARG A 297 7.18 11.45 -17.22
CA ARG A 297 6.39 12.63 -17.58
C ARG A 297 5.98 12.62 -19.05
N GLU A 298 6.89 12.24 -19.95
CA GLU A 298 6.59 12.09 -21.37
C GLU A 298 5.57 10.98 -21.63
N LEU A 299 5.65 9.85 -20.92
CA LEU A 299 4.68 8.75 -21.04
C LEU A 299 3.28 9.10 -20.53
N LEU A 300 3.17 9.98 -19.52
CA LEU A 300 1.89 10.58 -19.12
C LEU A 300 1.35 11.50 -20.22
N ALA A 301 2.19 12.44 -20.70
CA ALA A 301 1.78 13.45 -21.68
C ALA A 301 1.35 12.84 -23.02
N THR A 302 1.99 11.75 -23.44
CA THR A 302 1.67 11.04 -24.69
C THR A 302 0.50 10.07 -24.57
N GLY A 303 0.01 9.80 -23.36
CA GLY A 303 -1.04 8.80 -23.10
C GLY A 303 -0.57 7.35 -23.15
N ALA A 304 0.74 7.09 -23.23
CA ALA A 304 1.30 5.74 -23.24
C ALA A 304 0.98 4.97 -21.94
N ALA A 305 1.05 5.66 -20.80
CA ALA A 305 0.70 5.07 -19.49
C ALA A 305 -0.79 4.68 -19.42
N TRP A 306 -1.68 5.53 -19.95
CA TRP A 306 -3.11 5.24 -20.08
C TRP A 306 -3.37 4.01 -20.96
N ASN A 307 -2.72 3.93 -22.12
CA ASN A 307 -2.82 2.76 -23.00
C ASN A 307 -2.36 1.47 -22.30
N LYS A 308 -1.27 1.53 -21.53
CA LYS A 308 -0.79 0.38 -20.75
C LYS A 308 -1.78 -0.06 -19.66
N PHE A 309 -2.51 0.88 -19.06
CA PHE A 309 -3.59 0.54 -18.11
C PHE A 309 -4.78 -0.13 -18.82
N ARG A 310 -5.17 0.33 -20.02
CA ARG A 310 -6.20 -0.34 -20.83
C ARG A 310 -5.80 -1.78 -21.17
N GLU A 311 -4.53 -1.99 -21.56
CA GLU A 311 -3.98 -3.33 -21.78
C GLU A 311 -4.08 -4.21 -20.53
N LEU A 312 -3.75 -3.67 -19.35
CA LEU A 312 -3.89 -4.39 -18.08
C LEU A 312 -5.34 -4.82 -17.82
N VAL A 313 -6.29 -3.90 -17.98
CA VAL A 313 -7.72 -4.17 -17.78
C VAL A 313 -8.18 -5.29 -18.71
N ILE A 314 -7.83 -5.22 -20.00
CA ILE A 314 -8.18 -6.27 -20.98
C ILE A 314 -7.51 -7.61 -20.62
N ALA A 315 -6.21 -7.61 -20.31
CA ALA A 315 -5.46 -8.83 -20.02
C ALA A 315 -5.95 -9.56 -18.76
N GLN A 316 -6.52 -8.83 -17.79
CA GLN A 316 -7.13 -9.40 -16.59
C GLN A 316 -8.65 -9.55 -16.69
N GLY A 317 -9.25 -9.38 -17.87
CA GLY A 317 -10.66 -9.67 -18.15
C GLY A 317 -11.65 -8.58 -17.71
N GLY A 318 -11.17 -7.41 -17.30
CA GLY A 318 -12.01 -6.27 -16.98
C GLY A 318 -12.64 -5.64 -18.22
N ASP A 319 -13.81 -5.05 -18.05
CA ASP A 319 -14.51 -4.34 -19.11
C ASP A 319 -13.84 -2.99 -19.37
N VAL A 320 -13.06 -2.91 -20.46
CA VAL A 320 -12.35 -1.69 -20.85
C VAL A 320 -13.28 -0.49 -21.07
N LYS A 321 -14.55 -0.71 -21.45
CA LYS A 321 -15.50 0.39 -21.63
C LYS A 321 -15.74 1.14 -20.32
N THR A 322 -15.69 0.45 -19.18
CA THR A 322 -15.94 1.07 -17.87
C THR A 322 -14.83 2.00 -17.41
N VAL A 323 -13.61 1.80 -17.91
CA VAL A 323 -12.49 2.71 -17.63
C VAL A 323 -12.37 3.81 -18.69
N GLU A 324 -12.98 3.63 -19.87
CA GLU A 324 -13.11 4.66 -20.90
C GLU A 324 -14.29 5.61 -20.64
N GLN A 325 -15.34 5.12 -19.97
CA GLN A 325 -16.55 5.86 -19.57
C GLN A 325 -16.72 5.75 -18.06
N LEU A 326 -16.12 6.69 -17.32
CA LEU A 326 -15.95 6.64 -15.86
C LEU A 326 -17.28 6.61 -15.09
N GLU A 327 -18.37 7.02 -15.70
CA GLU A 327 -19.74 6.93 -15.19
C GLU A 327 -20.27 5.50 -15.09
N LEU A 328 -19.66 4.55 -15.80
CA LEU A 328 -20.00 3.13 -15.74
C LEU A 328 -19.34 2.39 -14.57
N LEU A 329 -18.32 2.99 -13.93
CA LEU A 329 -17.81 2.48 -12.66
C LEU A 329 -18.92 2.58 -11.59
N PRO A 330 -18.90 1.72 -10.55
CA PRO A 330 -19.90 1.76 -9.47
C PRO A 330 -20.13 3.17 -8.93
N GLN A 331 -21.39 3.62 -8.92
CA GLN A 331 -21.81 4.95 -8.46
C GLN A 331 -22.66 4.86 -7.19
N SER A 332 -22.44 5.77 -6.25
CA SER A 332 -23.27 5.90 -5.06
C SER A 332 -24.60 6.62 -5.38
N GLN A 333 -25.66 6.30 -4.62
CA GLN A 333 -26.97 6.92 -4.78
C GLN A 333 -27.01 8.36 -4.24
N PHE A 334 -26.29 8.60 -3.14
CA PHE A 334 -26.29 9.89 -2.46
C PHE A 334 -24.90 10.50 -2.45
N LYS A 335 -24.89 11.83 -2.52
CA LYS A 335 -23.72 12.69 -2.36
C LYS A 335 -24.08 13.75 -1.32
N LEU A 336 -23.41 13.71 -0.17
CA LEU A 336 -23.70 14.57 0.96
C LEU A 336 -22.54 15.55 1.18
N PRO A 337 -22.80 16.87 1.16
CA PRO A 337 -21.74 17.84 1.30
C PRO A 337 -21.27 17.97 2.74
N VAL A 338 -19.96 18.11 2.93
CA VAL A 338 -19.32 18.53 4.18
C VAL A 338 -18.85 19.96 4.01
N LEU A 339 -19.50 20.89 4.70
CA LEU A 339 -19.26 22.33 4.51
C LEU A 339 -18.34 22.91 5.58
N ALA A 340 -17.53 23.88 5.19
CA ALA A 340 -16.67 24.61 6.11
C ALA A 340 -17.51 25.40 7.13
N PRO A 341 -17.28 25.21 8.45
CA PRO A 341 -18.10 25.86 9.48
C PRO A 341 -17.74 27.33 9.69
N LYS A 342 -16.57 27.77 9.21
CA LYS A 342 -16.03 29.12 9.37
C LYS A 342 -14.98 29.41 8.31
N ASP A 343 -14.68 30.70 8.12
CA ASP A 343 -13.55 31.16 7.31
C ASP A 343 -12.20 30.77 7.94
N GLY A 344 -11.18 30.57 7.11
CA GLY A 344 -9.81 30.38 7.55
C GLY A 344 -8.95 29.59 6.56
N TYR A 345 -7.97 28.88 7.10
CA TYR A 345 -7.06 27.98 6.39
C TYR A 345 -7.15 26.58 6.99
N VAL A 346 -7.13 25.56 6.13
CA VAL A 346 -7.11 24.16 6.56
C VAL A 346 -5.75 23.85 7.16
N ALA A 347 -5.70 23.65 8.47
CA ALA A 347 -4.49 23.31 9.21
C ALA A 347 -4.23 21.81 9.30
N GLN A 348 -5.29 21.00 9.25
CA GLN A 348 -5.20 19.55 9.35
C GLN A 348 -6.35 18.89 8.61
N VAL A 349 -6.07 17.77 7.96
CA VAL A 349 -7.07 16.83 7.44
C VAL A 349 -6.65 15.43 7.88
N ARG A 350 -7.19 14.92 8.99
CA ARG A 350 -6.74 13.65 9.58
C ARG A 350 -7.08 12.45 8.68
N ALA A 351 -6.07 11.90 8.00
CA ALA A 351 -6.22 10.75 7.10
C ALA A 351 -6.87 9.54 7.79
N ASP A 352 -6.49 9.21 9.03
CA ASP A 352 -7.07 8.08 9.76
C ASP A 352 -8.57 8.23 10.01
N LYS A 353 -9.04 9.45 10.31
CA LYS A 353 -10.47 9.74 10.47
C LYS A 353 -11.22 9.63 9.14
N ILE A 354 -10.65 10.16 8.06
CA ILE A 354 -11.23 10.01 6.72
C ILE A 354 -11.32 8.52 6.32
N GLY A 355 -10.26 7.75 6.55
CA GLY A 355 -10.24 6.32 6.24
C GLY A 355 -11.28 5.54 7.04
N ARG A 356 -11.45 5.83 8.34
CA ARG A 356 -12.51 5.22 9.16
C ARG A 356 -13.90 5.61 8.69
N ALA A 357 -14.15 6.89 8.40
CA ALA A 357 -15.43 7.34 7.86
C ALA A 357 -15.77 6.63 6.54
N SER A 358 -14.78 6.47 5.64
CA SER A 358 -14.94 5.70 4.41
C SER A 358 -15.26 4.22 4.66
N MET A 359 -14.59 3.60 5.64
CA MET A 359 -14.85 2.22 6.04
C MET A 359 -16.27 2.06 6.59
N SER A 360 -16.72 2.97 7.47
CA SER A 360 -18.06 2.96 8.08
C SER A 360 -19.19 3.18 7.07
N LEU A 361 -18.91 3.80 5.91
CA LEU A 361 -19.84 3.84 4.78
C LEU A 361 -20.02 2.49 4.09
N GLY A 362 -19.07 1.57 4.25
CA GLY A 362 -19.02 0.27 3.58
C GLY A 362 -17.88 0.14 2.55
N ALA A 363 -17.00 1.13 2.40
CA ALA A 363 -15.91 1.06 1.41
C ALA A 363 -14.77 0.11 1.83
N GLY A 364 -14.79 -0.38 3.07
CA GLY A 364 -13.76 -1.24 3.65
C GLY A 364 -14.37 -2.32 4.53
N ARG A 365 -13.52 -3.22 5.02
CA ARG A 365 -13.92 -4.35 5.85
C ARG A 365 -13.66 -4.09 7.32
N GLU A 366 -14.65 -4.34 8.18
CA GLU A 366 -14.41 -4.45 9.63
C GLU A 366 -13.91 -5.85 9.97
N LYS A 367 -14.47 -6.86 9.32
CA LYS A 367 -14.09 -8.28 9.40
C LYS A 367 -13.75 -8.80 8.02
N LYS A 368 -12.85 -9.78 7.97
CA LYS A 368 -12.31 -10.32 6.72
C LYS A 368 -13.37 -10.79 5.71
N GLU A 369 -14.50 -11.31 6.19
CA GLU A 369 -15.58 -11.85 5.35
C GLU A 369 -16.62 -10.79 4.93
N ASP A 370 -16.45 -9.53 5.33
CA ASP A 370 -17.39 -8.47 4.99
C ASP A 370 -17.37 -8.19 3.48
N VAL A 371 -18.57 -8.07 2.90
CA VAL A 371 -18.77 -7.56 1.55
C VAL A 371 -18.68 -6.04 1.58
N ILE A 372 -17.84 -5.49 0.70
CA ILE A 372 -17.66 -4.04 0.59
C ILE A 372 -18.57 -3.46 -0.49
N ASP A 373 -19.00 -2.22 -0.28
CA ASP A 373 -19.65 -1.41 -1.30
C ASP A 373 -18.56 -0.62 -2.05
N LEU A 374 -18.36 -0.97 -3.32
CA LEU A 374 -17.30 -0.41 -4.14
C LEU A 374 -17.58 1.03 -4.61
N ALA A 375 -18.84 1.48 -4.48
CA ALA A 375 -19.31 2.76 -4.98
C ALA A 375 -19.24 3.91 -3.95
N VAL A 376 -19.19 3.56 -2.65
CA VAL A 376 -19.15 4.54 -1.56
C VAL A 376 -17.72 4.99 -1.24
N GLY A 377 -17.60 6.15 -0.59
CA GLY A 377 -16.32 6.73 -0.24
C GLY A 377 -16.41 8.23 0.04
N ILE A 378 -15.26 8.91 0.00
CA ILE A 378 -15.15 10.33 0.32
C ILE A 378 -14.29 11.01 -0.74
N MET A 379 -14.79 12.11 -1.29
CA MET A 379 -13.99 13.05 -2.07
C MET A 379 -13.54 14.19 -1.16
N VAL A 380 -12.23 14.35 -0.98
CA VAL A 380 -11.58 15.37 -0.16
C VAL A 380 -11.27 16.57 -1.06
N ASN A 381 -12.09 17.62 -0.98
CA ASN A 381 -12.02 18.77 -1.88
C ASN A 381 -11.00 19.82 -1.45
N HIS A 382 -10.65 19.87 -0.17
CA HIS A 382 -9.65 20.78 0.38
C HIS A 382 -8.56 20.06 1.16
N LYS A 383 -7.31 20.49 0.95
CA LYS A 383 -6.10 19.94 1.57
C LYS A 383 -5.47 20.92 2.55
N VAL A 384 -4.50 20.47 3.35
CA VAL A 384 -3.76 21.33 4.29
C VAL A 384 -3.06 22.46 3.54
N GLY A 385 -3.28 23.69 4.00
CA GLY A 385 -2.80 24.94 3.40
C GLY A 385 -3.88 25.69 2.60
N ASP A 386 -4.96 25.01 2.21
CA ASP A 386 -6.03 25.65 1.44
C ASP A 386 -6.77 26.71 2.26
N LYS A 387 -7.09 27.83 1.61
CA LYS A 387 -7.97 28.85 2.16
C LYS A 387 -9.43 28.47 1.90
N VAL A 388 -10.27 28.58 2.92
CA VAL A 388 -11.70 28.26 2.85
C VAL A 388 -12.54 29.38 3.47
N ARG A 389 -13.77 29.53 2.97
CA ARG A 389 -14.82 30.39 3.51
C ARG A 389 -15.91 29.53 4.12
N GLN A 390 -16.65 30.08 5.08
CA GLN A 390 -17.82 29.44 5.65
C GLN A 390 -18.80 29.05 4.53
N GLY A 391 -19.19 27.78 4.50
CA GLY A 391 -20.05 27.22 3.48
C GLY A 391 -19.33 26.61 2.27
N ASP A 392 -18.00 26.76 2.14
CA ASP A 392 -17.24 26.07 1.09
C ASP A 392 -17.29 24.54 1.28
N LEU A 393 -17.26 23.79 0.18
CA LEU A 393 -17.30 22.32 0.19
C LEU A 393 -15.93 21.75 0.56
N LEU A 394 -15.75 21.33 1.82
CA LEU A 394 -14.53 20.68 2.29
C LEU A 394 -14.38 19.27 1.72
N ALA A 395 -15.47 18.52 1.68
CA ALA A 395 -15.51 17.15 1.17
C ALA A 395 -16.93 16.77 0.72
N GLU A 396 -17.04 15.74 -0.09
CA GLU A 396 -18.31 15.11 -0.50
C GLU A 396 -18.32 13.64 -0.06
N VAL A 397 -19.34 13.26 0.72
CA VAL A 397 -19.56 11.88 1.17
C VAL A 397 -20.45 11.15 0.16
N HIS A 398 -19.92 10.09 -0.43
CA HIS A 398 -20.61 9.21 -1.36
C HIS A 398 -21.19 8.02 -0.60
N ALA A 399 -22.52 7.90 -0.54
CA ALA A 399 -23.21 6.91 0.29
C ALA A 399 -24.36 6.22 -0.44
N ASN A 400 -24.65 4.98 -0.06
CA ASN A 400 -25.85 4.24 -0.46
C ASN A 400 -26.87 4.10 0.68
N ASP A 401 -26.46 4.43 1.91
CA ASP A 401 -27.33 4.51 3.08
C ASP A 401 -27.27 5.94 3.65
N THR A 402 -28.43 6.59 3.78
CA THR A 402 -28.50 8.00 4.21
C THR A 402 -28.11 8.17 5.68
N ALA A 403 -28.39 7.22 6.56
CA ALA A 403 -28.06 7.32 7.98
C ALA A 403 -26.55 7.21 8.21
N ARG A 404 -25.90 6.21 7.59
CA ARG A 404 -24.45 6.08 7.56
C ARG A 404 -23.80 7.29 6.89
N GLY A 405 -24.38 7.78 5.79
CA GLY A 405 -23.92 8.99 5.11
C GLY A 405 -23.89 10.22 6.02
N ARG A 406 -24.95 10.46 6.82
CA ARG A 406 -24.99 11.58 7.78
C ARG A 406 -23.99 11.43 8.93
N ALA A 407 -23.80 10.21 9.42
CA ALA A 407 -22.78 9.93 10.42
C ALA A 407 -21.38 10.23 9.87
N ALA A 408 -21.07 9.75 8.66
CA ALA A 408 -19.80 10.01 7.98
C ALA A 408 -19.56 11.50 7.72
N VAL A 409 -20.58 12.30 7.38
CA VAL A 409 -20.44 13.77 7.25
C VAL A 409 -19.89 14.39 8.54
N THR A 410 -20.37 13.92 9.69
CA THR A 410 -19.90 14.41 11.01
C THR A 410 -18.45 13.99 11.25
N GLU A 411 -18.11 12.71 11.02
CA GLU A 411 -16.76 12.19 11.19
C GLU A 411 -15.74 12.86 10.27
N VAL A 412 -16.13 13.12 9.01
CA VAL A 412 -15.30 13.84 8.04
C VAL A 412 -15.07 15.26 8.51
N LEU A 413 -16.11 15.97 8.96
CA LEU A 413 -15.95 17.34 9.48
C LEU A 413 -14.97 17.38 10.67
N GLU A 414 -15.04 16.41 11.57
CA GLU A 414 -14.12 16.27 12.71
C GLU A 414 -12.68 15.90 12.32
N ALA A 415 -12.44 15.50 11.07
CA ALA A 415 -11.10 15.30 10.54
C ALA A 415 -10.41 16.62 10.17
N TYR A 416 -11.18 17.69 9.96
CA TYR A 416 -10.66 19.01 9.60
C TYR A 416 -10.37 19.87 10.83
N THR A 417 -9.24 20.58 10.79
CA THR A 417 -8.98 21.72 11.68
C THR A 417 -8.80 22.97 10.82
N ILE A 418 -9.56 24.02 11.10
CA ILE A 418 -9.48 25.32 10.41
C ILE A 418 -9.00 26.40 11.39
N VAL A 419 -7.98 27.15 10.98
CA VAL A 419 -7.34 28.22 11.77
C VAL A 419 -7.40 29.56 11.02
N SER A 420 -7.20 30.67 11.72
CA SER A 420 -7.26 32.02 11.11
C SER A 420 -6.02 32.36 10.27
N GLU A 421 -4.86 31.83 10.65
CA GLU A 421 -3.57 32.15 10.03
C GLU A 421 -3.24 31.21 8.86
N PRO A 422 -2.49 31.67 7.84
CA PRO A 422 -2.00 30.81 6.76
C PRO A 422 -1.20 29.61 7.29
N VAL A 423 -1.41 28.45 6.67
CA VAL A 423 -0.71 27.20 7.00
C VAL A 423 0.14 26.75 5.80
N ILE A 424 1.37 26.32 6.07
CA ILE A 424 2.25 25.77 5.04
C ILE A 424 1.87 24.31 4.82
N SER A 425 1.61 23.94 3.56
CA SER A 425 1.35 22.55 3.19
C SER A 425 2.56 21.67 3.52
N PRO A 426 2.34 20.47 4.09
CA PRO A 426 3.43 19.58 4.45
C PRO A 426 4.14 19.04 3.19
N ALA A 427 5.43 18.74 3.32
CA ALA A 427 6.18 18.05 2.26
C ALA A 427 5.57 16.67 1.98
N LEU A 428 5.44 16.31 0.71
CA LEU A 428 4.92 15.01 0.29
C LEU A 428 5.93 13.88 0.51
N VAL A 429 7.20 14.13 0.15
CA VAL A 429 8.32 13.20 0.33
C VAL A 429 9.25 13.76 1.38
N TYR A 430 9.48 13.02 2.45
CA TYR A 430 10.35 13.43 3.55
C TYR A 430 11.80 13.00 3.31
N GLN A 431 12.01 11.79 2.82
CA GLN A 431 13.34 11.22 2.64
C GLN A 431 13.33 10.04 1.66
N VAL A 432 14.44 9.85 0.97
CA VAL A 432 14.78 8.61 0.23
C VAL A 432 15.92 7.90 0.97
N ILE A 433 15.81 6.59 1.13
CA ILE A 433 16.79 5.70 1.77
C ILE A 433 17.13 4.59 0.78
N GLU A 434 18.42 4.37 0.54
CA GLU A 434 18.95 3.44 -0.48
C GLU A 434 19.95 2.43 0.09
#